data_AF-A0A7C0YJK1-F1
#
_entry.id   AF-A0A7C0YJK1-F1
#
_cell.length_a   1.000
_cell.length_b   1.000
_cell.length_c   1.000
_cell.angle_alpha   90.00
_cell.angle_beta   90.00
_cell.angle_gamma   90.00
#
_symmetry.space_group_name_H-M   'P 1'
#
loop_
_entity.id
_entity.type
_entity.pdbx_description
1 polymer ?
#
loop_
_entity_poly.entity_id
_entity_poly.type
_entity_poly.pdbx_seq_one_letter_code
_entity_poly.pdbx_strand_id
1 'polypeptide(L)'
;MITLERWKTFSKRDQLGHIASEILRANSAKNRDAFIQMLERAIDLIDISLNDEKWRGNPLLLLILRNELAKAYMDKSLGLEKIYAAI
;
A
#
# COMPACT_ATOMS: atom_id res chain seq x y z
N MET A 1 -14.04 -3.94 -3.63
CA MET A 1 -12.85 -4.61 -3.08
C MET A 1 -12.31 -5.53 -4.17
N ILE A 2 -11.01 -5.47 -4.48
CA ILE A 2 -10.41 -6.38 -5.46
C ILE A 2 -10.26 -7.77 -4.84
N THR A 3 -10.51 -8.83 -5.60
CA THR A 3 -10.32 -10.21 -5.11
C THR A 3 -8.88 -10.67 -5.33
N LEU A 4 -8.40 -11.60 -4.51
CA LEU A 4 -7.07 -12.20 -4.70
C LEU A 4 -6.91 -12.84 -6.09
N GLU A 5 -7.96 -13.49 -6.61
CA GLU A 5 -7.93 -14.12 -7.93
C GLU A 5 -7.76 -13.10 -9.07
N ARG A 6 -8.45 -11.95 -8.99
CA ARG A 6 -8.19 -10.85 -9.93
C ARG A 6 -6.83 -10.21 -9.69
N TRP A 7 -6.38 -10.10 -8.43
CA TRP A 7 -5.11 -9.48 -8.09
C TRP A 7 -3.92 -10.28 -8.63
N LYS A 8 -3.99 -11.61 -8.58
CA LYS A 8 -2.96 -12.52 -9.08
C LYS A 8 -2.70 -12.39 -10.58
N THR A 9 -3.65 -11.87 -11.37
CA THR A 9 -3.45 -11.67 -12.82
C THR A 9 -2.50 -10.52 -13.14
N PHE A 10 -2.24 -9.62 -12.19
CA PHE A 10 -1.32 -8.51 -12.35
C PHE A 10 0.14 -8.94 -12.14
N SER A 11 1.06 -8.32 -12.89
CA SER A 11 2.50 -8.49 -12.63
C SER A 11 2.87 -7.85 -11.29
N LYS A 12 4.03 -8.21 -10.72
CA LYS A 12 4.53 -7.54 -9.49
C LYS A 12 4.62 -6.02 -9.66
N ARG A 13 5.04 -5.57 -10.85
CA ARG A 13 5.14 -4.15 -11.19
C ARG A 13 3.75 -3.48 -11.17
N ASP A 14 2.76 -4.11 -11.76
CA ASP A 14 1.39 -3.56 -11.79
C ASP A 14 0.78 -3.52 -10.39
N GLN A 15 0.99 -4.57 -9.59
CA GLN A 15 0.56 -4.61 -8.19
C GLN A 15 1.19 -3.48 -7.37
N LEU A 16 2.50 -3.25 -7.51
CA LEU A 16 3.17 -2.10 -6.91
C LEU A 16 2.62 -0.76 -7.43
N GLY A 17 2.32 -0.65 -8.72
CA GLY A 17 1.74 0.56 -9.31
C GLY A 17 0.37 0.90 -8.72
N HIS A 18 -0.47 -0.12 -8.47
CA HIS A 18 -1.75 0.05 -7.79
C HIS A 18 -1.56 0.47 -6.32
N ILE A 19 -0.66 -0.16 -5.57
CA ILE A 19 -0.33 0.22 -4.19
C ILE A 19 0.15 1.68 -4.15
N ALA A 20 1.11 2.04 -5.01
CA ALA A 20 1.63 3.41 -5.11
C ALA A 20 0.55 4.43 -5.47
N SER A 21 -0.41 4.06 -6.34
CA SER A 21 -1.53 4.94 -6.70
C SER A 21 -2.41 5.27 -5.49
N GLU A 22 -2.71 4.31 -4.61
CA GLU A 22 -3.49 4.58 -3.40
C GLU A 22 -2.69 5.44 -2.41
N ILE A 23 -1.38 5.20 -2.25
CA ILE A 23 -0.50 6.04 -1.41
C ILE A 23 -0.47 7.48 -1.94
N LEU A 24 -0.34 7.70 -3.26
CA LEU A 24 -0.43 9.02 -3.91
C LEU A 24 -1.76 9.72 -3.69
N ARG A 25 -2.87 8.97 -3.73
CA ARG A 25 -4.19 9.54 -3.43
C ARG A 25 -4.32 9.91 -1.96
N ALA A 26 -3.79 9.10 -1.04
CA ALA A 26 -3.73 9.43 0.37
C ALA A 26 -2.95 10.74 0.56
N ASN A 27 -1.76 10.87 -0.02
CA ASN A 27 -0.93 12.08 0.08
C ASN A 27 -1.61 13.33 -0.50
N SER A 28 -2.46 13.16 -1.51
CA SER A 28 -3.21 14.25 -2.14
C SER A 28 -4.58 14.51 -1.51
N ALA A 29 -4.95 13.77 -0.46
CA ALA A 29 -6.27 13.86 0.15
C ALA A 29 -6.43 15.20 0.89
N LYS A 30 -7.59 15.85 0.70
CA LYS A 30 -7.90 17.16 1.31
C LYS A 30 -8.49 17.07 2.71
N ASN A 31 -8.90 15.89 3.13
CA ASN A 31 -9.48 15.66 4.45
C ASN A 31 -9.00 14.32 5.00
N ARG A 32 -9.13 14.19 6.33
CA ARG A 32 -8.61 13.06 7.09
C ARG A 32 -9.31 11.74 6.74
N ASP A 33 -10.61 11.76 6.48
CA ASP A 33 -11.36 10.54 6.18
C ASP A 33 -10.95 9.96 4.84
N ALA A 34 -10.77 10.81 3.83
CA ALA A 34 -10.24 10.41 2.53
C ALA A 34 -8.80 9.89 2.65
N PHE A 35 -7.95 10.55 3.43
CA PHE A 35 -6.59 10.09 3.71
C PHE A 35 -6.59 8.68 4.30
N ILE A 36 -7.37 8.46 5.36
CA ILE A 36 -7.52 7.17 6.05
C ILE A 36 -8.02 6.09 5.09
N GLN A 37 -9.08 6.37 4.32
CA GLN A 37 -9.64 5.40 3.38
C GLN A 37 -8.64 4.96 2.30
N MET A 38 -7.82 5.89 1.78
CA MET A 38 -6.81 5.54 0.77
C MET A 38 -5.64 4.77 1.40
N LEU A 39 -5.24 5.09 2.64
CA LEU A 39 -4.25 4.31 3.39
C LEU A 39 -4.72 2.88 3.64
N GLU A 40 -5.95 2.70 4.11
CA GLU A 40 -6.54 1.37 4.35
C GLU A 40 -6.55 0.54 3.06
N ARG A 41 -6.92 1.16 1.93
CA ARG A 41 -6.85 0.49 0.61
C ARG A 41 -5.43 0.08 0.25
N ALA A 42 -4.43 0.94 0.48
CA ALA A 42 -3.04 0.59 0.22
C ALA A 42 -2.58 -0.60 1.08
N ILE A 43 -2.96 -0.63 2.36
CA ILE A 43 -2.68 -1.73 3.29
C ILE A 43 -3.36 -3.03 2.82
N ASP A 44 -4.63 -2.97 2.42
CA ASP A 44 -5.37 -4.12 1.89
C ASP A 44 -4.68 -4.71 0.66
N LEU A 45 -4.20 -3.87 -0.26
CA LEU A 45 -3.49 -4.32 -1.45
C LEU A 45 -2.14 -4.97 -1.10
N ILE A 46 -1.45 -4.47 -0.08
CA ILE A 46 -0.22 -5.09 0.43
C ILE A 46 -0.54 -6.46 1.04
N ASP A 47 -1.59 -6.57 1.86
CA ASP A 47 -1.98 -7.81 2.52
C ASP A 47 -2.44 -8.87 1.50
N ILE A 48 -3.15 -8.47 0.45
CA ILE A 48 -3.49 -9.36 -0.66
C ILE A 48 -2.21 -9.76 -1.43
N SER A 49 -1.24 -8.85 -1.61
CA SER A 49 0.04 -9.15 -2.27
C SER A 49 0.90 -10.12 -1.45
N LEU A 50 0.89 -10.03 -0.12
CA LEU A 50 1.60 -10.97 0.76
C LEU A 50 1.04 -12.41 0.67
N ASN A 51 -0.24 -12.56 0.28
CA ASN A 51 -0.88 -13.84 0.03
C ASN A 51 -0.68 -14.36 -1.42
N ASP A 52 -0.06 -13.58 -2.30
CA ASP A 52 0.23 -13.97 -3.67
C ASP A 52 1.60 -14.65 -3.76
N GLU A 53 1.63 -15.86 -4.32
CA GLU A 53 2.80 -16.74 -4.33
C GLU A 53 4.03 -16.08 -4.98
N LYS A 54 3.82 -15.16 -5.91
CA LYS A 54 4.92 -14.43 -6.57
C LYS A 54 5.79 -13.67 -5.56
N TRP A 55 5.25 -13.22 -4.42
CA TRP A 55 6.00 -12.46 -3.43
C TRP A 55 6.73 -13.31 -2.38
N ARG A 56 6.47 -14.61 -2.30
CA ARG A 56 7.06 -15.51 -1.28
C ARG A 56 8.59 -15.49 -1.26
N GLY A 57 9.24 -15.33 -2.42
CA GLY A 57 10.70 -15.31 -2.52
C GLY A 57 11.38 -14.02 -2.01
N ASN A 58 10.64 -12.91 -1.91
CA ASN A 58 11.15 -11.65 -1.37
C ASN A 58 9.99 -10.72 -0.96
N PRO A 59 9.38 -10.94 0.23
CA PRO A 59 8.27 -10.13 0.72
C PRO A 59 8.72 -8.85 1.43
N LEU A 60 10.04 -8.64 1.59
CA LEU A 60 10.59 -7.61 2.48
C LEU A 60 10.07 -6.21 2.15
N LEU A 61 10.03 -5.85 0.86
CA LEU A 61 9.50 -4.56 0.41
C LEU A 61 8.04 -4.35 0.86
N LEU A 62 7.19 -5.36 0.68
CA LEU A 62 5.78 -5.29 1.07
C LEU A 62 5.62 -5.15 2.59
N LEU A 63 6.43 -5.88 3.36
CA LEU A 63 6.42 -5.80 4.82
C LEU A 63 6.87 -4.43 5.33
N ILE A 64 7.92 -3.86 4.73
CA ILE A 64 8.37 -2.50 5.03
C ILE A 64 7.26 -1.50 4.73
N LEU A 65 6.67 -1.57 3.53
CA LEU A 65 5.57 -0.68 3.15
C LEU A 65 4.40 -0.78 4.11
N ARG A 66 3.98 -2.00 4.47
CA ARG A 66 2.90 -2.22 5.43
C ARG A 66 3.18 -1.53 6.75
N ASN A 67 4.40 -1.67 7.27
CA ASN A 67 4.81 -1.08 8.54
C ASN A 67 4.83 0.45 8.47
N GLU A 68 5.35 1.03 7.39
CA GLU A 68 5.36 2.49 7.24
C GLU A 68 3.96 3.07 7.09
N LEU A 69 3.06 2.41 6.35
CA LEU A 69 1.66 2.84 6.27
C LEU A 69 0.93 2.68 7.61
N ALA A 70 1.20 1.62 8.37
CA ALA A 70 0.65 1.46 9.72
C ALA A 70 1.11 2.57 10.66
N LYS A 71 2.37 3.02 10.56
CA LYS A 71 2.86 4.18 11.30
C LYS A 71 2.11 5.45 10.88
N ALA A 72 1.95 5.70 9.58
CA ALA A 72 1.19 6.85 9.08
C ALA A 72 -0.30 6.82 9.47
N TYR A 73 -0.87 5.62 9.62
CA TYR A 73 -2.25 5.44 10.11
C TYR A 73 -2.39 5.81 11.59
N MET A 74 -1.42 5.38 12.41
CA MET A 74 -1.41 5.60 13.86
C MET A 74 -0.99 7.02 14.25
N ASP A 75 0.00 7.57 13.55
CA ASP A 75 0.57 8.89 13.83
C ASP A 75 -0.13 9.95 13.00
N LYS A 76 -0.96 10.77 13.66
CA LYS A 76 -1.72 11.87 13.04
C LYS A 76 -0.83 12.96 12.42
N SER A 77 0.50 12.87 12.54
CA SER A 77 1.47 13.88 12.13
C SER A 77 2.52 13.44 11.09
N LEU A 78 2.55 12.15 10.69
CA LEU A 78 3.61 11.67 9.81
C LEU A 78 3.28 11.92 8.33
N GLY A 79 4.07 12.78 7.66
CA GLY A 79 3.98 12.99 6.22
C GLY A 79 4.43 11.75 5.43
N LEU A 80 3.63 11.33 4.44
CA LEU A 80 3.91 10.18 3.58
C LEU A 80 5.16 10.35 2.70
N GLU A 81 5.75 11.55 2.66
CA GLU A 81 6.97 11.89 1.93
C GLU A 81 8.15 10.94 2.22
N LYS A 82 8.26 10.44 3.46
CA LYS A 82 9.33 9.49 3.83
C LYS A 82 9.11 8.08 3.26
N ILE A 83 7.88 7.72 2.91
CA ILE A 83 7.52 6.41 2.35
C ILE A 83 7.89 6.34 0.86
N TYR A 84 7.75 7.46 0.13
CA TYR A 84 8.11 7.53 -1.30
C TYR A 84 9.59 7.32 -1.57
N ALA A 85 10.48 7.72 -0.65
CA ALA A 85 11.91 7.56 -0.83
C ALA A 85 12.39 6.10 -0.78
N ALA A 86 11.52 5.16 -0.37
CA ALA A 86 11.85 3.74 -0.20
C ALA A 86 11.30 2.83 -1.32
N ILE A 87 10.58 3.39 -2.31
CA ILE A 87 9.96 2.66 -3.44
C ILE A 87 10.66 3.06 -4.74
#